data_AF-A0A7Y2T5J1-F1
#
_entry.id   AF-A0A7Y2T5J1-F1
#
_cell.length_a   1.000
_cell.length_b   1.000
_cell.length_c   1.000
_cell.angle_alpha   90.00
_cell.angle_beta   90.00
_cell.angle_gamma   90.00
#
_symmetry.space_group_name_H-M   'P 1'
#
loop_
_entity.id
_entity.type
_entity.pdbx_description
1 polymer ?
#
loop_
_entity_poly.entity_id
_entity_poly.type
_entity_poly.pdbx_seq_one_letter_code
_entity_poly.pdbx_strand_id
1 'polypeptide(L)'
;MRTNYILIDYENVQPGLLPTGSDIPIKVLTFIGERQTKIPFELASSLQKLGNQASYIKIDGNGPDALDFHIAYYVGKLAEQDSNSYFHIVSKDKGFDPLIRHLKKNKILIQRVNSLSEILILSNSNNSTLAQKVTSMVESLKARGNSRPRRVKTLENTINAFFMKSLSEAEVKKIVAQLAKQKVITLTDQVVSYNAPITGKD
;
A
#
# COMPACT_ATOMS: atom_id res chain seq x y z
N MET A 1 -1.07 5.38 -21.94
CA MET A 1 -0.27 5.20 -20.70
C MET A 1 -0.19 3.71 -20.38
N ARG A 2 0.90 3.26 -19.74
CA ARG A 2 1.08 1.85 -19.36
C ARG A 2 0.15 1.47 -18.20
N THR A 3 -0.52 0.33 -18.30
CA THR A 3 -1.36 -0.18 -17.20
C THR A 3 -0.51 -0.95 -16.20
N ASN A 4 -0.67 -0.67 -14.91
CA ASN A 4 0.03 -1.42 -13.86
C ASN A 4 -0.96 -2.38 -13.17
N TYR A 5 -0.71 -3.67 -13.34
CA TYR A 5 -1.50 -4.73 -12.73
C TYR A 5 -0.85 -5.16 -11.42
N ILE A 6 -1.58 -5.03 -10.32
CA ILE A 6 -1.16 -5.41 -8.99
C ILE A 6 -1.89 -6.69 -8.63
N LEU A 7 -1.17 -7.81 -8.61
CA LEU A 7 -1.72 -9.13 -8.30
C LEU A 7 -1.34 -9.47 -6.87
N ILE A 8 -2.32 -9.49 -5.99
CA ILE A 8 -2.11 -9.70 -4.56
C ILE A 8 -2.38 -11.15 -4.24
N ASP A 9 -1.34 -11.83 -3.78
CA ASP A 9 -1.45 -13.11 -3.10
C ASP A 9 -1.90 -12.86 -1.66
N TYR A 10 -3.20 -13.03 -1.42
CA TYR A 10 -3.78 -12.73 -0.12
C TYR A 10 -3.45 -13.77 0.95
N GLU A 11 -3.09 -15.00 0.55
CA GLU A 11 -2.66 -16.03 1.51
C GLU A 11 -1.31 -15.67 2.13
N ASN A 12 -0.42 -15.10 1.32
CA ASN A 12 0.92 -14.76 1.75
C ASN A 12 1.05 -13.33 2.32
N VAL A 13 0.27 -12.39 1.78
CA VAL A 13 0.33 -10.97 2.16
C VAL A 13 -1.04 -10.46 2.52
N GLN A 14 -1.16 -9.93 3.74
CA GLN A 14 -2.31 -9.11 4.14
C GLN A 14 -1.97 -7.65 3.85
N PRO A 15 -2.36 -7.10 2.69
CA PRO A 15 -2.06 -5.72 2.36
C PRO A 15 -2.71 -4.77 3.37
N GLY A 16 -2.00 -3.69 3.70
CA GLY A 16 -2.58 -2.53 4.38
C GLY A 16 -3.47 -1.73 3.43
N LEU A 17 -3.56 -0.41 3.66
CA LEU A 17 -4.29 0.48 2.78
C LEU A 17 -3.71 0.48 1.36
N LEU A 18 -4.58 0.30 0.38
CA LEU A 18 -4.23 0.49 -1.03
C LEU A 18 -4.15 1.98 -1.34
N PRO A 19 -3.18 2.40 -2.17
CA PRO A 19 -3.09 3.79 -2.59
C PRO A 19 -4.28 4.14 -3.48
N THR A 20 -4.96 5.22 -3.14
CA THR A 20 -6.05 5.82 -3.93
C THR A 20 -5.55 7.07 -4.64
N GLY A 21 -5.95 7.26 -5.90
CA GLY A 21 -5.78 8.54 -6.62
C GLY A 21 -4.49 8.70 -7.43
N SER A 22 -3.96 7.65 -8.05
CA SER A 22 -2.88 7.81 -9.04
C SER A 22 -3.43 8.26 -10.40
N ASP A 23 -2.81 9.27 -11.02
CA ASP A 23 -3.02 9.62 -12.45
C ASP A 23 -2.51 8.52 -13.40
N ILE A 24 -1.90 7.48 -12.84
CA ILE A 24 -1.39 6.30 -13.53
C ILE A 24 -2.50 5.26 -13.57
N PRO A 25 -2.77 4.61 -14.72
CA PRO A 25 -3.71 3.51 -14.80
C PRO A 25 -3.25 2.31 -13.96
N ILE A 26 -4.06 1.93 -12.98
CA ILE A 26 -3.81 0.81 -12.08
C ILE A 26 -5.00 -0.15 -12.12
N LYS A 27 -4.71 -1.45 -12.04
CA LYS A 27 -5.70 -2.50 -11.82
C LYS A 27 -5.23 -3.44 -10.71
N VAL A 28 -6.03 -3.61 -9.67
CA VAL A 28 -5.75 -4.45 -8.51
C VAL A 28 -6.58 -5.73 -8.58
N LEU A 29 -5.91 -6.87 -8.61
CA LEU A 29 -6.53 -8.19 -8.57
C LEU A 29 -6.09 -8.87 -7.27
N THR A 30 -7.04 -9.05 -6.35
CA THR A 30 -6.77 -9.69 -5.06
C THR A 30 -7.22 -11.14 -5.12
N PHE A 31 -6.27 -12.07 -5.11
CA PHE A 31 -6.52 -13.50 -5.20
C PHE A 31 -6.81 -14.06 -3.82
N ILE A 32 -7.96 -14.70 -3.66
CA ILE A 32 -8.47 -15.21 -2.39
C ILE A 32 -8.53 -16.73 -2.47
N GLY A 33 -7.78 -17.42 -1.62
CA GLY A 33 -7.80 -18.89 -1.50
C GLY A 33 -9.18 -19.46 -1.24
N GLU A 34 -9.51 -20.67 -1.72
CA GLU A 34 -10.86 -21.27 -1.62
C GLU A 34 -11.36 -21.31 -0.15
N ARG A 35 -10.50 -21.66 0.80
CA ARG A 35 -10.84 -21.71 2.25
C ARG A 35 -11.01 -20.34 2.91
N GLN A 36 -10.57 -19.26 2.28
CA GLN A 36 -10.65 -17.92 2.86
C GLN A 36 -12.06 -17.33 2.71
N THR A 37 -12.89 -17.47 3.74
CA THR A 37 -14.30 -17.03 3.71
C THR A 37 -14.53 -15.61 4.20
N LYS A 38 -13.50 -14.97 4.78
CA LYS A 38 -13.61 -13.63 5.39
C LYS A 38 -12.47 -12.74 4.94
N ILE A 39 -12.78 -11.46 4.76
CA ILE A 39 -11.82 -10.39 4.46
C ILE A 39 -12.01 -9.28 5.51
N PRO A 40 -10.94 -8.71 6.09
CA PRO A 40 -11.05 -7.58 6.99
C PRO A 40 -11.75 -6.39 6.34
N PHE A 41 -12.61 -5.72 7.10
CA PHE A 41 -13.36 -4.56 6.61
C PHE A 41 -12.46 -3.48 6.01
N GLU A 42 -11.30 -3.21 6.63
CA GLU A 42 -10.35 -2.20 6.14
C GLU A 42 -9.84 -2.49 4.73
N LEU A 43 -9.55 -3.76 4.43
CA LEU A 43 -9.14 -4.16 3.08
C LEU A 43 -10.31 -4.03 2.10
N ALA A 44 -11.51 -4.44 2.50
CA ALA A 44 -12.70 -4.30 1.67
C ALA A 44 -13.03 -2.84 1.35
N SER A 45 -13.03 -1.98 2.36
CA SER A 45 -13.20 -0.53 2.22
C SER A 45 -12.13 0.08 1.31
N SER A 46 -10.87 -0.34 1.44
CA SER A 46 -9.77 0.14 0.60
C SER A 46 -9.92 -0.25 -0.87
N LEU A 47 -10.28 -1.51 -1.15
CA LEU A 47 -10.51 -1.99 -2.51
C LEU A 47 -11.76 -1.34 -3.14
N GLN A 48 -12.84 -1.18 -2.37
CA GLN A 48 -14.07 -0.53 -2.87
C GLN A 48 -13.84 0.91 -3.32
N LYS A 49 -12.96 1.67 -2.65
CA LYS A 49 -12.60 3.04 -3.06
C LYS A 49 -11.94 3.12 -4.44
N LEU A 50 -11.38 2.02 -4.95
CA LEU A 50 -10.80 1.94 -6.30
C LEU A 50 -11.85 1.70 -7.39
N GLY A 51 -13.10 1.38 -7.01
CA GLY A 51 -14.19 1.11 -7.95
C GLY A 51 -13.80 0.02 -8.96
N ASN A 52 -14.01 0.30 -10.25
CA ASN A 52 -13.75 -0.65 -11.34
C ASN A 52 -12.26 -0.97 -11.55
N GLN A 53 -11.35 -0.32 -10.81
CA GLN A 53 -9.92 -0.63 -10.83
C GLN A 53 -9.54 -1.77 -9.90
N ALA A 54 -10.46 -2.27 -9.06
CA ALA A 54 -10.19 -3.35 -8.12
C ALA A 54 -11.17 -4.51 -8.28
N SER A 55 -10.67 -5.73 -8.11
CA SER A 55 -11.48 -6.94 -8.12
C SER A 55 -10.95 -7.99 -7.15
N TYR A 56 -11.88 -8.73 -6.55
CA TYR A 56 -11.59 -9.99 -5.87
C TYR A 56 -11.65 -11.14 -6.87
N ILE A 57 -10.63 -11.99 -6.85
CA ILE A 57 -10.59 -13.24 -7.60
C ILE A 57 -10.58 -14.37 -6.58
N LYS A 58 -11.75 -14.93 -6.31
CA LYS A 58 -11.86 -16.14 -5.50
C LYS A 58 -11.40 -17.31 -6.37
N ILE A 59 -10.39 -18.05 -5.91
CA ILE A 59 -9.92 -19.24 -6.62
C ILE A 59 -10.75 -20.45 -6.24
N ASP A 60 -10.84 -21.40 -7.16
CA ASP A 60 -11.39 -22.73 -6.92
C ASP A 60 -10.25 -23.73 -6.70
N GLY A 61 -10.47 -24.69 -5.80
CA GLY A 61 -9.52 -25.75 -5.51
C GLY A 61 -8.61 -25.46 -4.31
N ASN A 62 -8.29 -26.54 -3.60
CA ASN A 62 -7.43 -26.56 -2.44
C ASN A 62 -6.27 -27.51 -2.70
N GLY A 63 -5.15 -26.97 -3.15
CA GLY A 63 -3.92 -27.73 -3.39
C GLY A 63 -2.69 -26.87 -3.13
N PRO A 64 -1.50 -27.48 -2.97
CA PRO A 64 -0.24 -26.74 -2.95
C PRO A 64 -0.16 -25.83 -4.18
N ASP A 65 0.25 -24.58 -3.96
CA ASP A 65 0.48 -23.59 -5.01
C ASP A 65 -0.76 -23.26 -5.88
N ALA A 66 -1.97 -23.65 -5.45
CA ALA A 66 -3.19 -23.43 -6.22
C ALA A 66 -3.40 -21.94 -6.52
N LEU A 67 -3.18 -21.07 -5.53
CA LEU A 67 -3.27 -19.62 -5.70
C LEU A 67 -2.21 -19.10 -6.69
N ASP A 68 -0.99 -19.63 -6.60
CA ASP A 68 0.13 -19.22 -7.45
C ASP A 68 -0.11 -19.55 -8.92
N PHE A 69 -0.69 -20.73 -9.20
CA PHE A 69 -1.09 -21.10 -10.56
C PHE A 69 -2.19 -20.19 -11.12
N HIS A 70 -3.15 -19.77 -10.29
CA HIS A 70 -4.16 -18.79 -10.71
C HIS A 70 -3.53 -17.44 -11.02
N ILE A 71 -2.60 -16.95 -10.18
CA ILE A 71 -1.84 -15.73 -10.45
C ILE A 71 -1.07 -15.86 -11.76
N ALA A 72 -0.34 -16.95 -11.97
CA ALA A 72 0.43 -17.20 -13.19
C ALA A 72 -0.45 -17.19 -14.45
N TYR A 73 -1.61 -17.85 -14.39
CA TYR A 73 -2.60 -17.84 -15.46
C TYR A 73 -3.09 -16.43 -15.79
N TYR A 74 -3.47 -15.64 -14.77
CA TYR A 74 -3.96 -14.28 -14.98
C TYR A 74 -2.88 -13.36 -15.53
N VAL A 75 -1.62 -13.49 -15.10
CA VAL A 75 -0.50 -12.75 -15.70
C VAL A 75 -0.38 -13.08 -17.18
N GLY A 76 -0.41 -14.35 -17.56
CA GLY A 76 -0.33 -14.77 -18.97
C GLY A 76 -1.48 -14.21 -19.80
N LYS A 77 -2.72 -14.40 -19.33
CA LYS A 77 -3.94 -13.90 -19.99
C LYS A 77 -3.91 -12.38 -20.17
N LEU A 78 -3.53 -11.63 -19.13
CA LEU A 78 -3.49 -10.17 -19.20
C LEU A 78 -2.33 -9.67 -20.06
N ALA A 79 -1.19 -10.36 -20.07
CA ALA A 79 -0.06 -10.02 -20.94
C ALA A 79 -0.39 -10.18 -22.42
N GLU A 80 -1.23 -11.17 -22.76
CA GLU A 80 -1.76 -11.35 -24.11
C GLU A 80 -2.76 -10.26 -24.50
N GLN A 81 -3.64 -9.86 -23.57
CA GLN A 81 -4.69 -8.86 -23.81
C GLN A 81 -4.17 -7.40 -23.82
N ASP A 82 -3.15 -7.11 -23.02
CA ASP A 82 -2.58 -5.77 -22.84
C ASP A 82 -1.06 -5.82 -23.01
N SER A 83 -0.62 -5.56 -24.24
CA SER A 83 0.81 -5.57 -24.61
C SER A 83 1.62 -4.43 -23.99
N ASN A 84 0.98 -3.41 -23.40
CA ASN A 84 1.63 -2.31 -22.69
C ASN A 84 1.26 -2.34 -21.20
N SER A 85 1.50 -3.50 -20.58
CA SER A 85 1.26 -3.78 -19.17
C SER A 85 2.56 -3.87 -18.36
N TYR A 86 2.47 -3.57 -17.07
CA TYR A 86 3.49 -3.90 -16.07
C TYR A 86 2.84 -4.65 -14.91
N PHE A 87 3.32 -5.85 -14.63
CA PHE A 87 2.82 -6.71 -13.56
C PHE A 87 3.65 -6.58 -12.28
N HIS A 88 2.95 -6.48 -11.15
CA HIS A 88 3.52 -6.51 -9.81
C HIS A 88 2.84 -7.64 -9.02
N ILE A 89 3.55 -8.74 -8.80
CA ILE A 89 3.09 -9.81 -7.91
C ILE A 89 3.46 -9.41 -6.48
N VAL A 90 2.46 -9.27 -5.62
CA VAL A 90 2.64 -8.95 -4.20
C VAL A 90 2.58 -10.24 -3.42
N SER A 91 3.75 -10.86 -3.21
CA SER A 91 3.93 -12.09 -2.44
C SER A 91 5.36 -12.17 -1.88
N LYS A 92 5.51 -12.72 -0.68
CA LYS A 92 6.80 -13.10 -0.09
C LYS A 92 7.26 -14.47 -0.59
N ASP A 93 6.41 -15.22 -1.27
CA ASP A 93 6.82 -16.50 -1.84
C ASP A 93 7.82 -16.31 -3.00
N LYS A 94 8.95 -17.00 -2.90
CA LYS A 94 9.99 -16.99 -3.92
C LYS A 94 9.72 -18.00 -5.04
N GLY A 95 8.69 -18.85 -4.92
CA GLY A 95 8.22 -19.76 -5.96
C GLY A 95 7.85 -19.06 -7.27
N PHE A 96 7.49 -17.77 -7.22
CA PHE A 96 7.28 -16.94 -8.42
C PHE A 96 8.56 -16.52 -9.16
N ASP A 97 9.75 -16.57 -8.55
CA ASP A 97 10.98 -16.02 -9.14
C ASP A 97 11.36 -16.70 -10.49
N PRO A 98 11.22 -18.04 -10.66
CA PRO A 98 11.37 -18.69 -11.96
C PRO A 98 10.42 -18.17 -13.03
N LEU A 99 9.13 -17.98 -12.71
CA LEU A 99 8.12 -17.44 -13.62
C LEU A 99 8.49 -16.02 -14.07
N ILE A 100 8.86 -15.16 -13.12
CA ILE A 100 9.24 -13.77 -13.39
C ILE A 100 10.44 -13.71 -14.33
N ARG A 101 11.46 -14.54 -14.09
CA ARG A 101 12.63 -14.64 -14.97
C ARG A 101 12.25 -15.10 -16.38
N HIS A 102 11.34 -16.06 -16.50
CA HIS A 102 10.84 -16.53 -17.80
C HIS A 102 10.10 -15.41 -18.54
N LEU A 103 9.17 -14.72 -17.88
CA LEU A 103 8.38 -13.64 -18.48
C LEU A 103 9.24 -12.44 -18.89
N LYS A 104 10.23 -12.06 -18.08
CA LYS A 104 11.21 -11.01 -18.45
C LYS A 104 12.00 -11.35 -19.71
N LYS A 105 12.41 -12.62 -19.89
CA LYS A 105 13.08 -13.08 -21.13
C LYS A 105 12.17 -12.92 -22.35
N ASN A 106 10.86 -13.07 -22.18
CA ASN A 106 9.85 -12.84 -23.20
C ASN A 106 9.41 -11.37 -23.30
N LYS A 107 10.21 -10.43 -22.77
CA LYS A 107 9.95 -8.97 -22.80
C LYS A 107 8.67 -8.53 -22.08
N ILE A 108 8.11 -9.38 -21.22
CA ILE A 108 6.99 -9.01 -20.35
C ILE A 108 7.55 -8.30 -19.12
N LEU A 109 7.05 -7.10 -18.86
CA LEU A 109 7.45 -6.32 -17.69
C LEU A 109 6.75 -6.88 -16.46
N ILE A 110 7.54 -7.43 -15.55
CA ILE A 110 7.01 -8.01 -14.30
C ILE A 110 8.03 -7.94 -13.17
N GLN A 111 7.56 -7.79 -11.94
CA GLN A 111 8.36 -7.94 -10.73
C GLN A 111 7.56 -8.60 -9.62
N ARG A 112 8.26 -9.19 -8.64
CA ARG A 112 7.70 -9.54 -7.33
C ARG A 112 8.12 -8.50 -6.32
N VAL A 113 7.20 -8.18 -5.43
CA VAL A 113 7.41 -7.34 -4.26
C VAL A 113 6.87 -8.06 -3.05
N ASN A 114 7.49 -7.85 -1.89
CA ASN A 114 7.03 -8.48 -0.65
C ASN A 114 5.81 -7.76 -0.04
N SER A 115 5.60 -6.50 -0.43
CA SER A 115 4.48 -5.68 0.00
C SER A 115 4.14 -4.61 -1.03
N LEU A 116 2.91 -4.10 -1.00
CA LEU A 116 2.42 -3.05 -1.91
C LEU A 116 3.31 -1.79 -1.91
N SER A 117 3.86 -1.45 -0.76
CA SER A 117 4.71 -0.28 -0.58
C SER A 117 6.04 -0.31 -1.30
N GLU A 118 6.53 -1.48 -1.71
CA GLU A 118 7.74 -1.60 -2.54
C GLU A 118 7.45 -1.26 -4.02
N ILE A 119 6.18 -1.10 -4.39
CA ILE A 119 5.80 -0.70 -5.74
C ILE A 119 6.00 0.81 -5.86
N LEU A 120 7.05 1.23 -6.58
CA LEU A 120 7.45 2.64 -6.65
C LEU A 120 6.37 3.60 -7.17
N ILE A 121 5.53 3.13 -8.10
CA ILE A 121 4.40 3.93 -8.61
C ILE A 121 3.29 4.13 -7.56
N LEU A 122 3.24 3.26 -6.54
CA LEU A 122 2.37 3.38 -5.37
C LEU A 122 3.04 4.20 -4.27
N SER A 123 4.37 4.10 -4.15
CA SER A 123 5.17 4.94 -3.26
C SER A 123 5.33 6.37 -3.79
N ASN A 124 4.89 6.65 -5.03
CA ASN A 124 4.50 7.99 -5.47
C ASN A 124 3.21 8.45 -4.75
N SER A 125 3.27 8.39 -3.42
CA SER A 125 2.71 9.36 -2.50
C SER A 125 3.19 10.80 -2.77
N ASN A 126 3.75 11.11 -3.95
CA ASN A 126 3.87 12.48 -4.43
C ASN A 126 2.51 13.06 -4.85
N ASN A 127 1.49 12.21 -5.06
CA ASN A 127 0.11 12.67 -5.31
C ASN A 127 -0.83 12.57 -4.11
N SER A 128 -0.42 11.98 -2.97
CA SER A 128 -1.15 12.24 -1.72
C SER A 128 -0.83 13.67 -1.29
N THR A 129 -1.85 14.51 -1.35
CA THR A 129 -1.77 15.89 -0.87
C THR A 129 -1.22 15.88 0.56
N LEU A 130 -0.53 16.96 0.95
CA LEU A 130 -0.07 17.13 2.33
C LEU A 130 -1.21 16.90 3.34
N ALA A 131 -2.44 17.27 2.99
CA ALA A 131 -3.64 17.05 3.79
C ALA A 131 -3.88 15.55 4.06
N GLN A 132 -3.87 14.70 3.02
CA GLN A 132 -4.09 13.25 3.17
C GLN A 132 -3.00 12.59 4.01
N LYS A 133 -1.73 12.94 3.77
CA LYS A 133 -0.60 12.43 4.58
C LYS A 133 -0.78 12.79 6.06
N VAL A 134 -1.22 14.02 6.33
CA VAL A 134 -1.48 14.49 7.69
C VAL A 134 -2.66 13.75 8.31
N THR A 135 -3.76 13.55 7.59
CA THR A 135 -4.93 12.80 8.08
C THR A 135 -4.57 11.38 8.49
N SER A 136 -3.87 10.61 7.64
CA SER A 136 -3.44 9.25 7.98
C SER A 136 -2.46 9.22 9.16
N MET A 137 -1.60 10.23 9.27
CA MET A 137 -0.70 10.36 10.42
C MET A 137 -1.48 10.66 11.72
N VAL A 138 -2.49 11.52 11.65
CA VAL A 138 -3.38 11.82 12.79
C VAL A 138 -4.07 10.54 13.28
N GLU A 139 -4.60 9.72 12.39
CA GLU A 139 -5.23 8.43 12.73
C GLU A 139 -4.24 7.46 13.39
N SER A 140 -3.03 7.31 12.83
CA SER A 140 -2.00 6.47 13.44
C SER A 140 -1.59 6.97 14.83
N LEU A 141 -1.50 8.29 15.04
CA LEU A 141 -1.16 8.86 16.34
C LEU A 141 -2.27 8.63 17.38
N LYS A 142 -3.55 8.64 16.97
CA LYS A 142 -4.68 8.25 17.85
C LYS A 142 -4.55 6.79 18.29
N ALA A 143 -4.33 5.88 17.33
CA ALA A 143 -4.25 4.44 17.60
C ALA A 143 -3.10 4.08 18.55
N ARG A 144 -2.04 4.89 18.62
CA ARG A 144 -0.87 4.66 19.49
C ARG A 144 -1.09 4.96 20.97
N GLY A 145 -2.17 5.64 21.36
CA GLY A 145 -2.50 5.85 22.79
C GLY A 145 -1.32 6.42 23.59
N ASN A 146 -0.86 5.72 24.62
CA ASN A 146 0.26 6.19 25.47
C ASN A 146 1.65 6.09 24.80
N SER A 147 1.78 5.32 23.71
CA SER A 147 3.03 5.10 22.97
C SER A 147 3.32 6.18 21.92
N ARG A 148 2.63 7.32 22.00
CA ARG A 148 2.88 8.47 21.13
C ARG A 148 4.28 9.06 21.35
N PRO A 149 5.01 9.43 20.28
CA PRO A 149 6.36 9.98 20.40
C PRO A 149 6.34 11.37 21.06
N ARG A 150 7.07 11.52 22.18
CA ARG A 150 7.09 12.77 22.98
C ARG A 150 8.27 13.70 22.67
N ARG A 151 9.11 13.33 21.71
CA ARG A 151 10.27 14.12 21.26
C ARG A 151 10.19 14.35 19.76
N VAL A 152 10.61 15.53 19.29
CA VAL A 152 10.54 15.94 17.89
C VAL A 152 11.24 14.92 16.97
N LYS A 153 12.49 14.57 17.28
CA LYS A 153 13.26 13.59 16.49
C LYS A 153 12.59 12.21 16.44
N THR A 154 11.94 11.79 17.53
CA THR A 154 11.21 10.52 17.56
C THR A 154 9.93 10.60 16.74
N LEU A 155 9.24 11.75 16.74
CA LEU A 155 8.08 11.99 15.89
C LEU A 155 8.48 11.96 14.41
N GLU A 156 9.55 12.66 14.02
CA GLU A 156 10.07 12.65 12.64
C GLU A 156 10.43 11.23 12.18
N ASN A 157 11.12 10.46 13.01
CA ASN A 157 11.44 9.06 12.72
C ASN A 157 10.18 8.20 12.62
N THR A 158 9.18 8.44 13.48
CA THR A 158 7.90 7.72 13.45
C THR A 158 7.14 8.03 12.16
N ILE A 159 7.07 9.30 11.75
CA ILE A 159 6.46 9.73 10.49
C ILE A 159 7.19 9.05 9.33
N ASN A 160 8.51 9.15 9.28
CA ASN A 160 9.26 8.59 8.17
C ASN A 160 9.11 7.07 8.11
N ALA A 161 9.14 6.37 9.25
CA ALA A 161 8.89 4.93 9.31
C ALA A 161 7.45 4.54 8.91
N PHE A 162 6.45 5.34 9.31
CA PHE A 162 5.05 5.14 8.91
C PHE A 162 4.88 5.25 7.39
N PHE A 163 5.60 6.17 6.75
CA PHE A 163 5.71 6.28 5.30
C PHE A 163 6.86 5.47 4.71
N MET A 164 7.30 4.40 5.39
CA MET A 164 8.26 3.42 4.87
C MET A 164 9.58 4.01 4.35
N LYS A 165 10.02 5.09 4.99
CA LYS A 165 11.24 5.85 4.66
C LYS A 165 11.22 6.45 3.26
N SER A 166 10.03 6.68 2.69
CA SER A 166 9.87 7.23 1.35
C SER A 166 9.81 8.76 1.31
N LEU A 167 9.79 9.43 2.47
CA LEU A 167 9.73 10.89 2.55
C LEU A 167 11.12 11.50 2.70
N SER A 168 11.34 12.61 2.00
CA SER A 168 12.49 13.47 2.27
C SER A 168 12.38 14.14 3.65
N GLU A 169 13.51 14.57 4.21
CA GLU A 169 13.53 15.29 5.49
C GLU A 169 12.64 16.55 5.46
N ALA A 170 12.62 17.25 4.31
CA ALA A 170 11.79 18.42 4.11
C ALA A 170 10.28 18.10 4.15
N GLU A 171 9.87 16.96 3.61
CA GLU A 171 8.46 16.53 3.64
C GLU A 171 8.03 16.09 5.04
N VAL A 172 8.89 15.37 5.76
CA VAL A 172 8.63 15.01 7.17
C VAL A 172 8.43 16.27 8.00
N LYS A 173 9.30 17.28 7.84
CA LYS A 173 9.17 18.58 8.51
C LYS A 173 7.87 19.30 8.13
N LYS A 174 7.43 19.25 6.88
CA LYS A 174 6.14 19.82 6.44
C LYS A 174 4.95 19.14 7.13
N ILE A 175 4.97 17.82 7.30
CA ILE A 175 3.91 17.08 8.02
C ILE A 175 3.88 17.48 9.50
N VAL A 176 5.04 17.56 10.16
CA VAL A 176 5.14 18.03 11.55
C VAL A 176 4.59 19.44 11.71
N ALA A 177 4.97 20.36 10.83
CA ALA A 177 4.48 21.74 10.85
C ALA A 177 2.95 21.80 10.67
N GLN A 178 2.40 20.98 9.78
CA GLN A 178 0.95 20.94 9.55
C GLN A 178 0.17 20.35 10.73
N LEU A 179 0.71 19.33 11.41
CA LEU A 179 0.14 18.79 12.65
C LEU A 179 0.09 19.86 13.77
N ALA A 180 1.14 20.68 13.88
CA ALA A 180 1.18 21.79 14.82
C ALA A 180 0.17 22.89 14.43
N LYS A 181 0.10 23.25 13.14
CA LYS A 181 -0.87 24.23 12.62
C LYS A 181 -2.32 23.80 12.86
N GLN A 182 -2.61 22.51 12.75
CA GLN A 182 -3.92 21.93 13.05
C GLN A 182 -4.19 21.76 14.55
N LYS A 183 -3.24 22.16 15.41
CA LYS A 183 -3.31 22.00 16.87
C LYS A 183 -3.46 20.54 17.33
N VAL A 184 -3.05 19.57 16.52
CA VAL A 184 -2.97 18.16 16.93
C VAL A 184 -1.83 17.98 17.93
N ILE A 185 -0.72 18.68 17.69
CA ILE A 185 0.44 18.71 18.56
C ILE A 185 0.81 20.15 18.93
N THR A 186 1.54 20.28 20.03
CA THR A 186 2.24 21.49 20.42
C THR A 186 3.72 21.16 20.54
N LEU A 187 4.58 22.03 19.99
CA LEU A 187 6.03 21.89 20.03
C LEU A 187 6.60 22.91 21.01
N THR A 188 7.32 22.42 22.02
CA THR A 188 8.09 23.26 22.95
C THR A 188 9.52 22.71 22.96
N ASP A 189 10.45 23.46 22.38
CA ASP A 189 11.82 23.02 22.13
C ASP A 189 11.88 21.67 21.38
N GLN A 190 12.37 20.62 22.04
CA GLN A 190 12.43 19.26 21.50
C GLN A 190 11.30 18.35 22.00
N VAL A 191 10.35 18.89 22.75
CA VAL A 191 9.23 18.15 23.35
C VAL A 191 7.98 18.29 22.48
N VAL A 192 7.27 17.17 22.31
CA VAL A 192 6.00 17.08 21.61
C VAL A 192 4.90 16.78 22.62
N SER A 193 3.92 17.68 22.71
CA SER A 193 2.69 17.48 23.49
C SER A 193 1.50 17.28 22.56
N TYR A 194 0.50 16.50 22.99
CA TYR A 194 -0.67 16.16 22.18
C TYR A 194 -1.92 16.77 22.79
N ASN A 195 -2.68 17.52 21.99
CA ASN A 195 -3.93 18.13 22.45
C ASN A 195 -5.07 17.11 22.36
N ALA A 196 -5.92 17.07 23.38
CA ALA A 196 -7.08 16.19 23.44
C ALA A 196 -8.38 16.98 23.13
N PRO A 197 -9.33 16.39 22.37
CA PRO A 197 -9.17 15.18 21.58
C PRO A 197 -8.29 15.47 20.36
N ILE A 198 -7.51 14.48 19.94
CA ILE A 198 -6.90 14.56 18.61
C ILE A 198 -8.08 14.48 17.63
N THR A 199 -8.52 15.61 17.08
CA THR A 199 -9.57 15.66 16.06
C THR A 199 -8.91 16.01 14.73
N GLY A 200 -9.13 15.17 13.72
CA GLY A 200 -9.02 15.65 12.35
C GLY A 200 -10.30 16.46 12.17
N LYS A 201 -10.20 17.77 11.92
CA LYS A 201 -11.40 18.54 11.61
C LYS A 201 -12.06 17.94 10.37
N ASP A 202 -13.37 17.77 10.48
CA ASP A 202 -14.31 17.46 9.38
C ASP A 202 -14.18 18.48 8.24
#